data_AF-A0A2E7UXD4-F1
#
_entry.id   AF-A0A2E7UXD4-F1
#
_cell.length_a   1.000
_cell.length_b   1.000
_cell.length_c   1.000
_cell.angle_alpha   90.00
_cell.angle_beta   90.00
_cell.angle_gamma   90.00
#
_symmetry.space_group_name_H-M   'P 1'
#
loop_
_entity.id
_entity.type
_entity.pdbx_description
1 polymer ?
#
loop_
_entity_poly.entity_id
_entity_poly.type
_entity_poly.pdbx_seq_one_letter_code
_entity_poly.pdbx_strand_id
1 'polypeptide(L)' 'MDIGEALFWGQQAIRTVATVSGPVLLAAMVVGLAISLLQAVTQVQEMTLVFVPKILVVFVVLAVAG' A
#
# COMPACT_ATOMS: atom_id res chain seq x y z
N MET A 1 14.70 18.04 -26.03
CA MET A 1 14.64 17.34 -24.74
C MET A 1 16.07 17.21 -24.25
N ASP A 2 16.45 18.07 -23.31
CA ASP A 2 17.76 17.99 -22.66
C ASP A 2 17.72 16.85 -21.61
N ILE A 3 18.85 16.20 -21.36
CA ILE A 3 18.96 15.08 -20.40
C ILE A 3 18.58 15.58 -18.99
N GLY A 4 18.93 16.82 -18.64
CA GLY A 4 18.56 17.42 -17.36
C GLY A 4 17.04 17.58 -17.17
N GLU A 5 16.32 17.89 -18.24
CA GLU A 5 14.86 18.05 -18.21
C GLU A 5 14.16 16.69 -18.02
N ALA A 6 14.63 15.64 -18.70
CA ALA A 6 14.11 14.29 -18.54
C ALA A 6 14.30 13.76 -17.10
N LEU A 7 15.45 14.04 -16.48
CA LEU A 7 15.73 13.67 -15.09
C LEU A 7 14.81 14.40 -14.10
N PHE A 8 14.53 15.68 -14.34
CA PHE A 8 13.62 16.47 -13.52
C PHE A 8 12.20 15.92 -13.53
N TRP A 9 11.67 15.58 -14.71
CA TRP A 9 10.36 14.94 -14.85
C TRP A 9 10.34 13.56 -14.19
N GLY A 10 11.41 12.78 -14.33
CA GLY A 10 11.54 11.47 -13.67
C GLY A 10 11.50 11.57 -12.14
N GLN A 11 12.26 12.49 -11.55
CA GLN A 11 12.24 12.72 -10.10
C GLN A 11 10.87 13.16 -9.60
N GLN A 12 10.20 14.07 -10.32
CA GLN A 12 8.85 14.50 -9.97
C GLN A 12 7.85 13.36 -10.06
N ALA A 13 7.87 12.56 -11.12
CA ALA A 13 6.99 11.42 -11.28
C ALA A 13 7.12 10.44 -10.10
N ILE A 14 8.35 10.08 -9.74
CA ILE A 14 8.61 9.19 -8.59
C ILE A 14 8.08 9.81 -7.30
N ARG A 15 8.33 11.10 -7.07
CA ARG A 15 7.89 11.79 -5.85
C ARG A 15 6.36 11.84 -5.76
N THR A 16 5.68 12.13 -6.87
CA THR A 16 4.21 12.14 -6.93
C THR A 16 3.65 10.75 -6.65
N VAL A 17 4.16 9.71 -7.32
CA VAL A 17 3.72 8.32 -7.10
C VAL A 17 3.95 7.90 -5.65
N ALA A 18 5.11 8.19 -5.08
CA ALA A 18 5.42 7.85 -3.69
C ALA A 18 4.46 8.54 -2.70
N THR A 19 4.09 9.79 -2.97
CA THR A 19 3.19 10.56 -2.08
C THR A 19 1.75 10.05 -2.17
N VAL A 20 1.28 9.74 -3.39
CA VAL A 20 -0.08 9.22 -3.63
C VAL A 20 -0.24 7.77 -3.15
N SER A 21 0.74 6.91 -3.40
CA SER A 21 0.70 5.49 -2.98
C SER A 21 1.10 5.27 -1.52
N GLY A 22 1.84 6.20 -0.92
CA GLY A 22 2.32 6.13 0.46
C GLY A 22 1.27 5.76 1.51
N PRO A 23 0.12 6.47 1.61
CA PRO A 23 -0.90 6.15 2.62
C PRO A 23 -1.51 4.75 2.42
N VAL A 24 -1.78 4.36 1.17
CA VAL A 24 -2.31 3.02 0.84
C VAL A 24 -1.31 1.92 1.21
N LEU A 25 -0.03 2.12 0.87
CA LEU A 25 1.05 1.19 1.19
C LEU A 25 1.20 1.02 2.70
N LEU A 26 1.25 2.12 3.45
CA LEU A 26 1.38 2.08 4.91
C LEU A 26 0.21 1.37 5.58
N ALA A 27 -1.03 1.68 5.18
CA ALA A 27 -2.20 1.03 5.73
C ALA A 27 -2.25 -0.47 5.40
N ALA A 28 -1.94 -0.83 4.15
CA ALA A 28 -1.88 -2.23 3.73
C ALA A 28 -0.78 -3.02 4.47
N MET A 29 0.35 -2.37 4.79
CA MET A 29 1.42 -2.96 5.60
C MET A 29 0.98 -3.21 7.04
N VAL A 30 0.43 -2.20 7.72
CA VAL A 30 -0.01 -2.31 9.13
C VAL A 30 -1.04 -3.43 9.28
N VAL A 31 -2.04 -3.46 8.39
CA VAL A 31 -3.11 -4.46 8.44
C VAL A 31 -2.60 -5.84 8.05
N GLY A 32 -1.75 -5.94 7.03
CA GLY A 32 -1.12 -7.20 6.63
C GLY A 32 -0.30 -7.81 7.76
N LEU A 33 0.47 -6.99 8.48
CA LEU A 33 1.24 -7.41 9.64
C LEU A 33 0.34 -7.89 10.77
N ALA A 34 -0.69 -7.11 11.12
CA ALA A 34 -1.63 -7.48 12.17
C ALA A 34 -2.31 -8.83 11.90
N ILE A 35 -2.78 -9.05 10.66
CA ILE A 35 -3.40 -10.31 10.26
C ILE A 35 -2.39 -11.46 10.26
N SER A 36 -1.17 -11.24 9.75
CA SER A 36 -0.13 -12.29 9.75
C SER A 36 0.21 -12.75 11.17
N LEU A 37 0.19 -11.85 12.15
CA LEU A 37 0.40 -12.17 13.55
C LEU A 37 -0.79 -12.97 14.11
N LEU A 38 -2.02 -12.56 13.82
CA LEU A 38 -3.21 -13.31 14.22
C LEU A 38 -3.23 -14.72 13.63
N GLN A 39 -2.83 -14.88 12.36
CA GLN A 39 -2.72 -16.17 11.71
C GLN A 39 -1.65 -17.05 12.35
N ALA A 40 -0.51 -16.46 12.71
CA ALA A 40 0.56 -17.19 13.41
C ALA A 40 0.14 -17.65 14.81
N VAL A 41 -0.52 -16.78 15.58
CA VAL A 41 -0.93 -17.08 16.97
C VAL A 41 -2.10 -18.06 17.02
N THR A 42 -3.05 -17.98 16.09
CA THR A 42 -4.22 -18.87 16.04
C THR A 42 -4.00 -20.14 15.21
N GLN A 43 -2.85 -20.25 14.52
CA GLN A 43 -2.52 -21.33 13.58
C GLN A 43 -3.52 -21.45 12.40
N VAL A 44 -4.35 -20.43 12.15
CA VAL A 44 -5.31 -20.41 11.03
C VAL A 44 -4.63 -19.80 9.80
N GLN A 45 -4.21 -20.65 8.86
CA GLN A 45 -3.58 -20.25 7.59
C GLN A 45 -4.57 -20.29 6.41
N GLU A 46 -5.74 -19.70 6.63
CA GLU A 46 -6.77 -19.55 5.60
C GLU A 46 -6.43 -18.36 4.68
N MET A 47 -6.17 -18.63 3.40
CA MET A 47 -5.81 -17.62 2.40
C MET A 47 -6.88 -16.50 2.26
N THR A 48 -8.15 -16.83 2.51
CA THR A 48 -9.28 -15.88 2.43
C THR A 48 -9.22 -14.80 3.52
N LEU A 49 -8.68 -15.14 4.69
CA LEU A 49 -8.63 -14.28 5.88
C LEU A 49 -7.59 -13.14 5.73
N VAL A 50 -6.57 -13.34 4.89
CA VAL A 50 -5.65 -12.26 4.48
C VAL A 50 -6.29 -11.34 3.45
N PHE A 51 -7.06 -11.92 2.53
CA PHE A 51 -7.47 -11.24 1.31
C PHE A 51 -8.60 -10.22 1.56
N VAL A 52 -9.64 -10.62 2.29
CA VAL A 52 -10.83 -9.76 2.51
C VAL A 52 -10.50 -8.49 3.28
N PRO A 53 -9.85 -8.53 4.46
CA PRO A 53 -9.60 -7.30 5.22
C PRO A 53 -8.64 -6.36 4.48
N LYS A 54 -7.66 -6.90 3.74
CA LYS A 54 -6.70 -6.12 2.97
C LYS A 54 -7.38 -5.30 1.86
N ILE A 55 -8.33 -5.89 1.14
CA ILE A 55 -9.13 -5.18 0.12
C ILE A 55 -9.95 -4.06 0.74
N LEU A 56 -10.65 -4.33 1.85
CA LEU A 56 -11.47 -3.33 2.53
C LEU A 56 -10.64 -2.12 2.95
N VAL A 57 -9.44 -2.36 3.48
CA VAL A 57 -8.54 -1.29 3.93
C VAL A 57 -8.02 -0.48 2.75
N VAL A 58 -7.61 -1.12 1.66
CA VAL A 58 -7.19 -0.41 0.43
C VAL A 58 -8.33 0.45 -0.10
N PHE A 59 -9.57 -0.06 -0.12
CA PHE A 59 -10.75 0.72 -0.53
C PHE A 59 -10.99 1.94 0.36
N VAL A 60 -10.97 1.76 1.68
CA VAL A 60 -11.19 2.87 2.64
C VAL A 60 -10.09 3.93 2.51
N VAL A 61 -8.84 3.51 2.38
CA VAL A 61 -7.72 4.45 2.27
C VAL A 61 -7.76 5.21 0.95
N LEU A 62 -8.10 4.55 -0.16
CA LEU A 62 -8.33 5.24 -1.42
C LEU A 62 -9.54 6.19 -1.37
N ALA A 63 -10.61 5.83 -0.65
CA ALA A 63 -11.77 6.71 -0.52
C ALA A 63 -11.50 7.97 0.31
N VAL A 64 -10.55 7.92 1.25
CA VAL A 64 -10.22 9.03 2.16
C VAL A 64 -9.00 9.83 1.70
N ALA A 65 -8.00 9.17 1.10
CA ALA A 65 -6.71 9.75 0.72
C ALA A 65 -6.48 9.87 -0.79
N GLY A 66 -7.34 9.25 -1.61
CA GLY A 66 -7.31 9.32 -3.08
C GLY A 66 -8.08 10.51 -3.64
#